data_AF-A0A6A6PBV7-F1
#
_entry.id   AF-A0A6A6PBV7-F1
#
_cell.length_a   1.000
_cell.length_b   1.000
_cell.length_c   1.000
_cell.angle_alpha   90.00
_cell.angle_beta   90.00
_cell.angle_gamma   90.00
#
_symmetry.space_group_name_H-M   'P 1'
#
loop_
_entity.id
_entity.type
_entity.pdbx_description
1 polymer ?
#
loop_
_entity_poly.entity_id
_entity_poly.type
_entity_poly.pdbx_seq_one_letter_code
_entity_poly.pdbx_strand_id
1 'polypeptide(L)'
;MAGTYRVYIIRERLSIQDPDMPSPRYHTSILVETKPETGGGIIHQVTGDITSAGGMWYEHEFRDKPQESDDFISKELLGVTHASTHPVQWESVLRQVGAPPQQKAFNPKTMKTEPFKTLQPLTFYEPREPRQRLIKCTEWTLEGAIPALKNAKLVQENCSLS
;
A
#
# COMPACT_ATOMS: atom_id res chain seq x y z
N MET A 1 9.62 6.53 28.77
CA MET A 1 10.39 5.38 28.25
C MET A 1 10.33 5.43 26.74
N ALA A 2 11.47 5.60 26.10
CA ALA A 2 11.61 5.61 24.65
C ALA A 2 11.52 4.15 24.16
N GLY A 3 10.30 3.68 23.87
CA GLY A 3 10.06 2.33 23.36
C GLY A 3 10.21 2.28 21.84
N THR A 4 10.37 1.07 21.30
CA THR A 4 10.30 0.80 19.85
C THR A 4 9.09 -0.09 19.56
N TYR A 5 8.40 0.17 18.46
CA TYR A 5 7.36 -0.72 17.93
C TYR A 5 7.92 -1.57 16.81
N ARG A 6 7.48 -2.83 16.74
CA ARG A 6 7.78 -3.70 15.60
C ARG A 6 6.92 -3.29 14.41
N VAL A 7 7.54 -3.32 13.24
CA VAL A 7 6.92 -2.96 11.97
C VAL A 7 6.85 -4.21 11.11
N TYR A 8 5.68 -4.48 10.56
CA TYR A 8 5.41 -5.66 9.75
C TYR A 8 4.81 -5.27 8.40
N ILE A 9 5.10 -6.07 7.37
CA ILE A 9 4.30 -6.13 6.14
C ILE A 9 3.18 -7.12 6.38
N ILE A 10 1.95 -6.72 6.11
CA ILE A 10 0.77 -7.58 6.13
C ILE A 10 0.30 -7.79 4.69
N ARG A 11 -0.03 -9.04 4.35
CA ARG A 11 -0.68 -9.40 3.08
C ARG A 11 -2.04 -10.02 3.36
N GLU A 12 -3.05 -9.47 2.71
CA GLU A 12 -4.44 -9.93 2.76
C GLU A 12 -4.94 -10.29 1.35
N ARG A 13 -5.87 -11.22 1.25
CA ARG A 13 -6.52 -11.60 -0.01
C ARG A 13 -7.35 -10.43 -0.54
N LEU A 14 -7.23 -10.17 -1.85
CA LEU A 14 -8.15 -9.24 -2.51
C LEU A 14 -9.47 -9.96 -2.80
N SER A 15 -10.58 -9.30 -2.48
CA SER A 15 -11.92 -9.79 -2.83
C SER A 15 -12.12 -9.88 -4.35
N ILE A 16 -11.49 -8.97 -5.12
CA ILE A 16 -11.56 -8.94 -6.58
C ILE A 16 -10.14 -8.75 -7.15
N GLN A 17 -9.73 -9.67 -8.03
CA GLN A 17 -8.46 -9.56 -8.76
C GLN A 17 -8.61 -8.65 -9.98
N ASP A 18 -7.60 -7.84 -10.27
CA ASP A 18 -7.59 -6.98 -11.45
C ASP A 18 -7.16 -7.81 -12.68
N PRO A 19 -8.01 -7.97 -13.71
CA PRO A 19 -7.67 -8.78 -14.88
C PRO A 19 -6.50 -8.21 -15.70
N ASP A 20 -6.18 -6.92 -15.55
CA ASP A 20 -5.03 -6.29 -16.20
C ASP A 20 -3.72 -6.46 -15.41
N MET A 21 -3.72 -7.26 -14.33
CA MET A 21 -2.56 -7.51 -13.46
C MET A 21 -2.27 -9.02 -13.30
N PRO A 22 -0.99 -9.43 -13.16
CA PRO A 22 -0.64 -10.83 -12.90
C PRO A 22 -1.27 -11.32 -11.59
N SER A 23 -1.85 -12.52 -11.58
CA SER A 23 -2.48 -13.13 -10.39
C SER A 23 -1.63 -14.27 -9.79
N PRO A 24 -1.72 -14.54 -8.47
CA PRO A 24 -2.55 -13.85 -7.48
C PRO A 24 -1.93 -12.53 -7.00
N ARG A 25 -2.80 -11.58 -6.63
CA ARG A 25 -2.43 -10.31 -5.96
C ARG A 25 -3.05 -10.22 -4.58
N TYR A 26 -2.35 -9.50 -3.71
CA TYR A 26 -2.71 -9.27 -2.32
C TYR A 26 -2.88 -7.79 -2.04
N HIS A 27 -3.78 -7.45 -1.13
CA HIS A 27 -3.73 -6.15 -0.45
C HIS A 27 -2.53 -6.16 0.48
N THR A 28 -1.60 -5.22 0.29
CA THR A 28 -0.35 -5.19 1.06
C THR A 28 -0.27 -3.89 1.84
N SER A 29 -0.16 -4.00 3.16
CA SER A 29 -0.17 -2.87 4.10
C SER A 29 0.99 -2.97 5.09
N ILE A 30 1.24 -1.89 5.84
CA ILE A 30 2.29 -1.83 6.87
C ILE A 30 1.62 -1.74 8.23
N LEU A 31 1.89 -2.69 9.12
CA LEU A 31 1.42 -2.68 10.50
C LEU A 31 2.55 -2.20 11.42
N VAL A 32 2.27 -1.16 12.22
CA VAL A 32 3.08 -0.79 13.37
C VAL A 32 2.41 -1.37 14.61
N GLU A 33 3.01 -2.38 15.22
CA GLU A 33 2.45 -3.15 16.34
C GLU A 33 2.57 -2.36 17.65
N THR A 34 1.55 -1.52 17.92
CA THR A 34 1.46 -0.70 19.14
C THR A 34 0.82 -1.42 20.32
N LYS A 35 0.22 -2.60 20.10
CA LYS A 35 -0.41 -3.46 21.12
C LYS A 35 0.09 -4.91 20.98
N PRO A 36 1.30 -5.21 21.46
CA PRO A 36 1.95 -6.50 21.24
C PRO A 36 1.23 -7.68 21.90
N GLU A 37 0.39 -7.44 22.91
CA GLU A 37 -0.38 -8.47 23.61
C GLU A 37 -1.41 -9.15 22.70
N THR A 38 -1.97 -8.40 21.74
CA THR A 38 -2.92 -8.91 20.74
C THR A 38 -2.30 -9.06 19.35
N GLY A 39 -1.07 -8.54 19.16
CA GLY A 39 -0.45 -8.41 17.84
C GLY A 39 -1.04 -7.28 16.99
N GLY A 40 -1.83 -6.41 17.63
CA GLY A 40 -2.54 -5.29 17.03
C GLY A 40 -1.71 -4.01 16.97
N GLY A 41 -2.24 -3.03 16.25
CA GLY A 41 -1.60 -1.75 16.11
C GLY A 41 -2.18 -0.90 14.99
N ILE A 42 -1.40 0.05 14.51
CA ILE A 42 -1.83 0.96 13.45
C ILE A 42 -1.39 0.40 12.10
N ILE A 43 -2.35 0.19 11.21
CA ILE A 43 -2.12 -0.17 9.82
C ILE A 43 -2.06 1.09 8.98
N HIS A 44 -1.05 1.18 8.12
CA HIS A 44 -0.89 2.17 7.07
C HIS A 44 -1.13 1.51 5.72
N GLN A 45 -2.05 2.06 4.94
CA GLN A 45 -2.43 1.48 3.65
C GLN A 45 -2.91 2.55 2.66
N VAL A 46 -3.04 2.14 1.40
CA VAL A 46 -3.85 2.85 0.42
C VAL A 46 -5.09 2.01 0.10
N THR A 47 -6.25 2.64 0.18
CA THR A 47 -7.57 2.03 -0.04
C THR A 47 -8.23 2.68 -1.26
N GLY A 48 -9.27 2.04 -1.81
CA GLY A 48 -9.95 2.50 -3.02
C GLY A 48 -9.50 1.75 -4.27
N ASP A 49 -9.70 2.38 -5.43
CA ASP A 49 -9.45 1.75 -6.71
C ASP A 49 -8.85 2.74 -7.73
N ILE A 50 -8.23 2.20 -8.78
CA ILE A 50 -7.54 2.99 -9.80
C ILE A 50 -8.46 3.39 -10.98
N THR A 51 -9.77 3.16 -10.86
CA THR A 51 -10.79 3.55 -11.86
C THR A 51 -11.54 4.81 -11.45
N SER A 52 -11.67 5.05 -10.14
CA SER A 52 -12.28 6.23 -9.53
C SER A 52 -11.46 7.49 -9.82
N ALA A 53 -12.13 8.64 -10.00
CA ALA A 53 -11.48 9.91 -10.35
C ALA A 53 -10.43 10.37 -9.32
N GLY A 54 -10.65 10.08 -8.03
CA GLY A 54 -9.69 10.34 -6.96
C GLY A 54 -8.58 9.28 -6.83
N GLY A 55 -8.64 8.20 -7.61
CA GLY A 55 -7.77 7.04 -7.45
C GLY A 55 -7.93 6.37 -6.09
N MET A 56 -6.84 5.77 -5.65
CA MET A 56 -6.71 5.28 -4.29
C MET A 56 -6.37 6.44 -3.35
N TRP A 57 -6.66 6.29 -2.06
CA TRP A 57 -6.28 7.27 -1.03
C TRP A 57 -5.51 6.59 0.10
N TYR A 58 -4.60 7.33 0.70
CA TYR A 58 -3.87 6.88 1.88
C TYR A 58 -4.71 7.07 3.15
N GLU A 59 -4.67 6.07 4.02
CA GLU A 59 -5.27 6.11 5.34
C GLU A 59 -4.44 5.33 6.36
N HIS A 60 -4.72 5.58 7.63
CA HIS A 60 -4.24 4.75 8.71
C HIS A 60 -5.35 4.50 9.73
N GLU A 61 -5.40 3.29 10.27
CA GLU A 61 -6.41 2.88 11.24
C GLU A 61 -5.83 1.92 12.27
N PHE A 62 -6.42 1.87 13.46
CA PHE A 62 -6.06 0.86 14.45
C PHE A 62 -6.79 -0.46 14.15
N ARG A 63 -6.05 -1.58 14.09
CA ARG A 63 -6.59 -2.94 14.03
C ARG A 63 -6.04 -3.78 15.19
N ASP A 64 -6.94 -4.42 15.95
CA ASP A 64 -6.53 -5.16 17.15
C ASP A 64 -5.91 -6.52 16.83
N LYS A 65 -6.42 -7.23 15.83
CA LYS A 65 -5.97 -8.60 15.50
C LYS A 65 -6.04 -8.88 13.99
N PRO A 66 -5.18 -8.25 13.18
CA PRO A 66 -5.22 -8.40 11.72
C PRO A 66 -5.06 -9.85 11.26
N GLN A 67 -4.34 -10.68 12.02
CA GLN A 67 -4.15 -12.10 11.73
C GLN A 67 -5.40 -12.98 11.91
N GLU A 68 -6.45 -12.48 12.58
CA GLU A 68 -7.72 -13.21 12.74
C GLU A 68 -8.70 -12.91 11.58
N SER A 69 -8.32 -12.06 10.62
CA SER A 69 -9.12 -11.82 9.42
C SER A 69 -9.11 -13.05 8.50
N ASP A 70 -10.26 -13.44 7.95
CA ASP A 70 -10.38 -14.54 6.98
C ASP A 70 -9.54 -14.31 5.71
N ASP A 71 -9.29 -13.04 5.39
CA ASP A 71 -8.47 -12.64 4.25
C ASP A 71 -6.96 -12.64 4.57
N PHE A 72 -6.54 -12.87 5.81
CA PHE A 72 -5.13 -12.83 6.19
C PHE A 72 -4.31 -13.93 5.49
N ILE A 73 -3.15 -13.55 4.94
CA ILE A 73 -2.23 -14.46 4.24
C ILE A 73 -0.87 -14.53 4.94
N SER A 74 -0.24 -13.38 5.19
CA SER A 74 1.08 -13.36 5.85
C SER A 74 1.33 -12.08 6.65
N LYS A 75 2.22 -12.21 7.64
CA LYS A 75 2.79 -11.12 8.46
C LYS A 75 4.30 -11.31 8.50
N GLU A 76 5.05 -10.38 7.92
CA GLU A 76 6.51 -10.45 7.78
C GLU A 76 7.16 -9.28 8.50
N LEU A 77 8.14 -9.55 9.37
CA LEU A 77 8.84 -8.49 10.11
C LEU A 77 9.67 -7.65 9.13
N LEU A 78 9.40 -6.34 9.10
CA LEU A 78 10.14 -5.37 8.30
C LEU A 78 11.26 -4.70 9.11
N GLY A 79 11.05 -4.50 10.40
CA GLY A 79 12.00 -3.80 11.27
C GLY A 79 11.34 -3.21 12.50
N VAL A 80 11.87 -2.08 12.97
CA VAL A 80 11.35 -1.32 14.11
C VAL A 80 11.23 0.17 13.82
N THR A 81 10.32 0.83 14.51
CA THR A 81 10.19 2.30 14.57
C THR A 81 10.27 2.77 16.00
N HIS A 82 10.76 3.98 16.22
CA HIS A 82 10.71 4.60 17.53
C HIS A 82 9.26 4.99 17.87
N ALA A 83 8.84 4.79 19.12
CA ALA A 83 7.47 5.11 19.53
C ALA A 83 7.18 6.61 19.47
N SER A 84 8.18 7.47 19.67
CA SER A 84 7.99 8.93 19.64
C SER A 84 7.79 9.51 18.24
N THR A 85 8.09 8.76 17.18
CA THR A 85 7.95 9.23 15.79
C THR A 85 6.64 8.78 15.15
N HIS A 86 5.95 7.83 15.78
CA HIS A 86 4.71 7.23 15.29
C HIS A 86 3.51 7.69 16.14
N PRO A 87 2.36 8.05 15.52
CA PRO A 87 2.05 7.98 14.09
C PRO A 87 2.42 9.25 13.28
N VAL A 88 2.74 10.36 13.93
CA VAL A 88 2.76 11.70 13.29
C VAL A 88 3.79 11.83 12.16
N GLN A 89 5.05 11.43 12.37
CA GLN A 89 6.08 11.57 11.33
C GLN A 89 5.87 10.56 10.20
N TRP A 90 5.38 9.37 10.53
CA TRP A 90 4.96 8.36 9.57
C TRP A 90 3.90 8.88 8.61
N GLU A 91 2.83 9.46 9.15
CA GLU A 91 1.77 10.05 8.34
C GLU A 91 2.30 11.15 7.41
N SER A 92 3.14 12.04 7.92
CA SER A 92 3.75 13.09 7.10
C SER A 92 4.54 12.52 5.92
N VAL A 93 5.37 11.51 6.15
CA VAL A 93 6.17 10.88 5.08
C VAL A 93 5.28 10.13 4.09
N LEU A 94 4.33 9.33 4.57
CA LEU A 94 3.49 8.51 3.69
C LEU A 94 2.51 9.34 2.86
N ARG A 95 2.04 10.48 3.37
CA ARG A 95 1.25 11.44 2.56
C ARG A 95 2.06 12.05 1.42
N GLN A 96 3.37 12.25 1.60
CA GLN A 96 4.25 12.76 0.55
C GLN A 96 4.57 11.73 -0.54
N VAL A 97 4.53 10.44 -0.22
CA VAL A 97 4.63 9.37 -1.25
C VAL A 97 3.49 9.49 -2.25
N GLY A 98 2.32 9.94 -1.79
CA GLY A 98 1.11 10.09 -2.61
C GLY A 98 0.47 8.73 -2.91
N ALA A 99 -0.85 8.65 -2.82
CA ALA A 99 -1.56 7.42 -3.16
C ALA A 99 -1.63 7.23 -4.69
N PRO A 100 -1.76 5.98 -5.19
CA PRO A 100 -1.89 5.73 -6.61
C PRO A 100 -3.08 6.48 -7.22
N PRO A 101 -2.89 7.29 -8.27
CA PRO A 101 -3.97 8.05 -8.89
C PRO A 101 -4.88 7.13 -9.72
N GLN A 102 -5.93 7.73 -10.30
CA GLN A 102 -6.67 7.09 -11.38
C GLN A 102 -5.71 6.68 -12.51
N GLN A 103 -5.85 5.44 -12.98
CA GLN A 103 -5.04 4.88 -14.06
C GLN A 103 -5.89 4.15 -15.11
N LYS A 104 -7.17 3.89 -14.80
CA LYS A 104 -8.14 3.25 -15.69
C LYS A 104 -9.37 4.14 -15.83
N ALA A 105 -9.97 4.11 -17.01
CA ALA A 105 -11.21 4.82 -17.30
C ALA A 105 -12.09 3.98 -18.23
N PHE A 106 -13.38 4.32 -18.30
CA PHE A 106 -14.29 3.69 -19.24
C PHE A 106 -14.01 4.19 -20.66
N ASN A 107 -13.67 3.28 -21.57
CA ASN A 107 -13.49 3.59 -22.98
C ASN A 107 -14.80 3.31 -23.75
N PRO A 108 -15.50 4.35 -24.24
CA PRO A 108 -16.76 4.17 -24.97
C PRO A 108 -16.57 3.48 -26.33
N LYS A 109 -15.36 3.43 -26.90
CA LYS A 109 -15.10 2.74 -28.17
C LYS A 109 -15.08 1.22 -28.01
N THR A 110 -14.54 0.74 -26.88
CA THR A 110 -14.39 -0.70 -26.60
C THR A 110 -15.44 -1.21 -25.62
N MET A 111 -16.18 -0.30 -24.98
CA MET A 111 -17.16 -0.57 -23.91
C MET A 111 -16.54 -1.29 -22.71
N LYS A 112 -15.28 -0.98 -22.37
CA LYS A 112 -14.51 -1.60 -21.28
C LYS A 112 -13.88 -0.55 -20.38
N THR A 113 -13.65 -0.91 -19.12
CA THR A 113 -12.78 -0.15 -18.22
C THR A 113 -11.34 -0.61 -18.44
N GLU A 114 -10.50 0.25 -18.98
CA GLU A 114 -9.14 -0.10 -19.38
C GLU A 114 -8.12 1.00 -19.00
N PRO A 115 -6.82 0.65 -18.93
CA PRO A 115 -5.78 1.63 -18.64
C PRO A 115 -5.74 2.76 -19.66
N PHE A 116 -5.55 3.99 -19.19
CA PHE A 116 -5.36 5.15 -20.06
C PHE A 116 -3.90 5.62 -20.05
N LYS A 117 -3.52 6.37 -21.09
CA LYS A 117 -2.21 7.00 -21.27
C LYS A 117 -2.18 8.41 -20.68
N THR A 118 -3.20 9.22 -20.97
CA THR A 118 -3.39 10.55 -20.37
C THR A 118 -4.82 10.70 -19.89
N LEU A 119 -5.04 11.43 -18.79
CA LEU A 119 -6.38 11.69 -18.24
C LEU A 119 -6.99 13.00 -18.80
N GLN A 120 -6.14 14.00 -19.06
CA GLN A 120 -6.54 15.26 -19.67
C GLN A 120 -5.55 15.64 -20.80
N PRO A 121 -5.94 15.50 -22.09
CA PRO A 121 -7.17 14.86 -22.56
C PRO A 121 -7.18 13.34 -22.26
N LEU A 122 -8.35 12.72 -22.15
CA LEU A 122 -8.45 11.28 -21.94
C LEU A 122 -8.03 10.54 -23.23
N THR A 123 -6.91 9.82 -23.18
CA THR A 123 -6.44 8.98 -24.29
C THR A 123 -6.10 7.59 -23.80
N PHE A 124 -6.50 6.58 -24.58
CA PHE A 124 -6.25 5.16 -24.29
C PHE A 124 -5.08 4.65 -25.12
N TYR A 125 -4.53 3.50 -24.70
CA TYR A 125 -3.51 2.80 -25.47
C TYR A 125 -4.12 2.14 -26.71
N GLU A 126 -3.38 2.18 -27.82
CA GLU A 126 -3.75 1.48 -29.04
C GLU A 126 -3.48 -0.04 -28.93
N PRO A 127 -4.12 -0.88 -29.76
CA PRO A 127 -3.82 -2.30 -29.79
C PRO A 127 -2.32 -2.57 -30.02
N ARG A 128 -1.71 -3.35 -29.12
CA ARG A 128 -0.27 -3.69 -29.09
C ARG A 128 0.67 -2.54 -28.70
N GLU A 129 0.15 -1.37 -28.34
CA GLU A 129 0.97 -0.33 -27.72
C GLU A 129 1.42 -0.81 -26.33
N PRO A 130 2.71 -0.65 -25.98
CA PRO A 130 3.19 -0.92 -24.63
C PRO A 130 2.45 -0.05 -23.61
N ARG A 131 1.86 -0.70 -22.60
CA ARG A 131 1.13 -0.02 -21.53
C ARG A 131 2.05 0.33 -20.38
N GLN A 132 1.84 1.49 -19.76
CA GLN A 132 2.44 1.76 -18.46
C GLN A 132 1.95 0.74 -17.43
N ARG A 133 2.86 0.28 -16.58
CA ARG A 133 2.52 -0.62 -15.47
C ARG A 133 1.57 0.07 -14.50
N LEU A 134 0.53 -0.65 -14.08
CA LEU A 134 -0.40 -0.19 -13.06
C LEU A 134 0.25 -0.27 -11.67
N ILE A 135 0.05 0.78 -10.88
CA ILE A 135 0.48 0.89 -9.49
C ILE A 135 -0.76 0.77 -8.61
N LYS A 136 -0.81 -0.25 -7.74
CA LYS A 136 -1.88 -0.42 -6.74
C LYS A 136 -1.27 -0.46 -5.33
N CYS A 137 -2.03 -0.90 -4.34
CA CYS A 137 -1.58 -1.00 -2.95
C CYS A 137 -0.27 -1.78 -2.78
N THR A 138 -0.08 -2.90 -3.48
CA THR A 138 1.17 -3.67 -3.42
C THR A 138 2.37 -2.85 -3.85
N GLU A 139 2.31 -2.23 -5.03
CA GLU A 139 3.39 -1.40 -5.55
C GLU A 139 3.64 -0.19 -4.68
N TRP A 140 2.57 0.51 -4.30
CA TRP A 140 2.67 1.67 -3.42
C TRP A 140 3.38 1.31 -2.11
N THR A 141 3.01 0.19 -1.48
CA THR A 141 3.62 -0.25 -0.22
C THR A 141 5.07 -0.66 -0.39
N LEU A 142 5.37 -1.56 -1.32
CA LEU A 142 6.69 -2.18 -1.46
C LEU A 142 7.72 -1.26 -2.14
N GLU A 143 7.30 -0.47 -3.12
CA GLU A 143 8.18 0.32 -3.98
C GLU A 143 8.18 1.82 -3.61
N GLY A 144 7.14 2.30 -2.91
CA GLY A 144 7.03 3.70 -2.48
C GLY A 144 7.19 3.87 -0.96
N ALA A 145 6.21 3.38 -0.20
CA ALA A 145 6.08 3.62 1.23
C ALA A 145 7.25 3.08 2.05
N ILE A 146 7.61 1.80 1.88
CA ILE A 146 8.71 1.18 2.63
C ILE A 146 10.04 1.87 2.35
N PRO A 147 10.45 2.10 1.08
CA PRO A 147 11.66 2.88 0.79
C PRO A 147 11.63 4.29 1.40
N ALA A 148 10.52 5.01 1.31
CA ALA A 148 10.40 6.36 1.88
C ALA A 148 10.59 6.36 3.40
N LEU A 149 9.97 5.41 4.10
CA LEU A 149 10.11 5.26 5.55
C LEU A 149 11.53 4.89 5.97
N LYS A 150 12.20 4.01 5.22
CA LYS A 150 13.62 3.65 5.45
C LYS A 150 14.54 4.84 5.21
N ASN A 151 14.34 5.58 4.12
CA ASN A 151 15.13 6.78 3.80
C ASN A 151 14.97 7.89 4.85
N ALA A 152 13.76 8.03 5.42
CA ALA A 152 13.48 8.94 6.52
C ALA A 152 13.96 8.42 7.89
N LYS A 153 14.59 7.23 7.96
CA LYS A 153 15.03 6.54 9.18
C LYS A 153 13.90 6.27 10.18
N LEU A 154 12.66 6.20 9.69
CA LEU A 154 11.47 5.87 10.49
C LEU A 154 11.28 4.36 10.64
N VAL A 155 11.73 3.58 9.65
CA VAL A 155 11.85 2.12 9.75
C VAL A 155 13.32 1.76 9.67
N GLN A 156 13.79 1.04 10.68
CA GLN A 156 15.15 0.51 10.71
C GLN A 156 15.08 -1.02 10.73
N GLU A 157 15.81 -1.65 9.82
CA GLU A 157 16.04 -3.10 9.91
C GLU A 157 16.77 -3.35 11.22
N ASN A 158 16.36 -4.39 11.96
CA ASN A 158 17.16 -4.81 13.10
C ASN A 158 18.50 -5.28 12.54
N CYS A 159 19.52 -4.43 12.62
CA CYS A 159 20.91 -4.85 12.54
C CYS A 159 21.15 -5.74 13.75
N SER A 160 20.80 -7.02 13.63
CA SER A 160 21.49 -8.05 14.39
C SER A 160 22.92 -8.01 13.88
N LEU A 161 23.80 -7.35 14.64
CA LEU A 161 25.24 -7.53 14.51
C LEU A 161 25.51 -9.03 14.57
N SER A 162 25.93 -9.62 13.45
CA SER A 162 26.58 -10.91 13.37
C SER A 162 27.94 -10.71 12.75
#